data_AF-A0A4C1ZXY9-F1
#
_entry.id   AF-A0A4C1ZXY9-F1
#
_cell.length_a   1.000
_cell.length_b   1.000
_cell.length_c   1.000
_cell.angle_alpha   90.00
_cell.angle_beta   90.00
_cell.angle_gamma   90.00
#
_symmetry.space_group_name_H-M   'P 1'
#
loop_
_entity.id
_entity.type
_entity.pdbx_description
1 polymer ?
#
loop_
_entity_poly.entity_id
_entity_poly.type
_entity_poly.pdbx_seq_one_letter_code
_entity_poly.pdbx_strand_id
1 'polypeptide(L)'
;MAVFRVENTNVNAPPVNKNDEITLYQIGRYISSNEAAWRIFGFPIHERDPAVVQLAIHLENGQRVFFTNETAIDRAINPPKTTLTAFFELCNRADDFGAFARTLLYSQVPRYFTWTQTKTWMPASKAHQLLHVSIYLNQTPWGDYLQSIQDTRSALSSTVVG
;
A
#
# COMPACT_ATOMS: atom_id res chain seq x y z
N MET A 1 23.84 -12.58 -2.52
CA MET A 1 23.09 -12.30 -3.77
C MET A 1 23.98 -12.65 -4.94
N ALA A 2 23.64 -13.68 -5.71
CA ALA A 2 24.32 -13.94 -6.97
C ALA A 2 23.63 -13.13 -8.07
N VAL A 3 24.36 -12.20 -8.69
CA VAL A 3 23.88 -11.49 -9.88
C VAL A 3 24.21 -12.39 -11.07
N PHE A 4 23.20 -13.14 -11.53
CA PHE A 4 23.34 -13.93 -12.75
C PHE A 4 23.24 -12.98 -13.94
N ARG A 5 24.41 -12.61 -14.48
CA ARG A 5 24.50 -11.93 -15.76
C ARG A 5 24.14 -12.96 -16.83
N VAL A 6 23.01 -12.76 -17.52
CA VAL A 6 22.66 -13.55 -18.70
C VAL A 6 23.61 -13.12 -19.81
N GLU A 7 24.74 -13.82 -19.93
CA GLU A 7 25.62 -13.69 -21.08
C GLU A 7 25.12 -14.62 -22.18
N ASN A 8 24.99 -14.10 -23.39
CA ASN A 8 24.67 -14.91 -24.55
C ASN A 8 25.86 -15.84 -24.80
N THR A 9 25.77 -17.12 -24.42
CA THR A 9 26.85 -18.11 -24.54
C THR A 9 27.08 -18.59 -25.99
N ASN A 10 26.32 -18.04 -26.94
CA ASN A 10 26.53 -18.31 -28.35
C ASN A 10 27.79 -17.57 -28.83
N VAL A 11 28.89 -18.31 -28.98
CA VAL A 11 30.18 -17.83 -29.50
C VAL A 11 30.11 -17.20 -30.90
N ASN A 12 28.97 -17.32 -31.60
CA ASN A 12 28.71 -16.68 -32.89
C ASN A 12 27.69 -15.52 -32.81
N ALA A 13 27.20 -15.16 -31.62
CA ALA A 13 26.25 -14.06 -31.47
C ALA A 13 26.97 -12.69 -31.49
N PRO A 14 26.41 -11.68 -32.18
CA PRO A 14 26.96 -10.33 -32.14
C PRO A 14 26.96 -9.78 -30.70
N PRO A 15 27.96 -8.95 -30.33
CA PRO A 15 28.05 -8.36 -29.00
C PRO A 15 26.75 -7.62 -28.66
N VAL A 16 26.29 -7.75 -27.41
CA VAL A 16 25.04 -7.12 -26.94
C VAL A 16 25.07 -5.62 -27.25
N ASN A 17 24.29 -5.23 -28.24
CA ASN A 17 24.16 -3.85 -28.65
C ASN A 17 23.36 -3.11 -27.58
N LYS A 18 23.97 -2.10 -26.94
CA LYS A 18 23.30 -1.28 -25.92
C LYS A 18 22.07 -0.54 -26.45
N ASN A 19 21.95 -0.42 -27.77
CA ASN A 19 20.83 0.25 -28.45
C ASN A 19 19.76 -0.74 -28.93
N ASP A 20 19.88 -2.04 -28.64
CA ASP A 20 18.85 -3.03 -28.94
C ASP A 20 17.88 -3.16 -27.76
N GLU A 21 16.84 -2.33 -27.79
CA GLU A 21 15.78 -2.30 -26.79
C GLU A 21 15.05 -3.64 -26.65
N ILE A 22 14.93 -4.42 -27.74
CA ILE A 22 14.20 -5.70 -27.74
C ILE A 22 14.95 -6.71 -26.89
N THR A 23 16.26 -6.83 -27.10
CA THR A 23 17.11 -7.75 -26.31
C THR A 23 17.17 -7.30 -24.84
N LEU A 24 17.30 -5.99 -24.59
CA LEU A 24 17.30 -5.44 -23.23
C LEU A 24 15.99 -5.72 -22.49
N TYR A 25 14.85 -5.59 -23.20
CA TYR A 25 13.53 -5.87 -22.66
C TYR A 25 13.32 -7.34 -22.33
N GLN A 26 13.85 -8.26 -23.15
CA GLN A 26 13.80 -9.70 -22.89
C GLN A 26 14.65 -10.09 -21.67
N ILE A 27 15.87 -9.54 -21.55
CA ILE A 27 16.75 -9.80 -20.41
C ILE A 27 16.16 -9.23 -19.10
N GLY A 28 15.57 -8.04 -19.15
CA GLY A 28 14.94 -7.39 -17.98
C GLY A 28 13.72 -8.14 -17.42
N ARG A 29 13.14 -9.07 -18.20
CA ARG A 29 12.02 -9.93 -17.78
C ARG A 29 12.41 -11.36 -17.42
N TYR A 30 13.69 -11.69 -17.45
CA TYR A 30 14.13 -13.02 -17.05
C TYR A 30 13.83 -13.26 -15.56
N ILE A 31 13.02 -14.28 -15.28
CA ILE A 31 12.71 -14.77 -13.93
C ILE A 31 13.32 -16.16 -13.83
N SER A 32 14.03 -16.45 -12.74
CA SER A 32 14.63 -17.78 -12.53
C SER A 32 13.55 -18.87 -12.41
N SER A 33 13.84 -20.10 -12.85
CA SER A 33 12.87 -21.21 -12.77
C SER A 33 12.35 -21.44 -11.34
N ASN A 34 13.21 -21.25 -10.33
CA ASN A 34 12.82 -21.35 -8.92
C ASN A 34 11.85 -20.23 -8.52
N GLU A 35 12.11 -18.98 -8.91
CA GLU A 35 11.21 -17.85 -8.61
C GLU A 35 9.87 -18.00 -9.35
N ALA A 36 9.88 -18.49 -10.59
CA ALA A 36 8.67 -18.79 -11.35
C ALA A 36 7.84 -19.89 -10.67
N ALA A 37 8.46 -20.98 -10.22
CA ALA A 37 7.79 -22.01 -9.44
C ALA A 37 7.21 -21.44 -8.13
N TRP A 38 7.96 -20.60 -7.42
CA TRP A 38 7.49 -19.91 -6.20
C TRP A 38 6.23 -19.08 -6.46
N ARG A 39 6.20 -18.33 -7.57
CA ARG A 39 5.04 -17.56 -8.03
C ARG A 39 3.85 -18.47 -8.40
N ILE A 40 4.10 -19.56 -9.12
CA ILE A 40 3.06 -20.54 -9.53
C ILE A 40 2.41 -21.20 -8.31
N PHE A 41 3.21 -21.57 -7.31
CA PHE A 41 2.72 -22.18 -6.06
C PHE A 41 2.20 -21.16 -5.04
N GLY A 42 2.30 -19.85 -5.31
CA GLY A 42 1.78 -18.79 -4.46
C GLY A 42 2.54 -18.59 -3.15
N PHE A 43 3.80 -19.02 -3.07
CA PHE A 43 4.63 -18.83 -1.88
C PHE A 43 5.07 -17.36 -1.74
N PRO A 44 5.20 -16.83 -0.51
CA PRO A 44 5.73 -15.49 -0.29
C PRO A 44 7.18 -15.40 -0.81
N ILE A 45 7.43 -14.45 -1.71
CA ILE A 45 8.75 -14.22 -2.34
C ILE A 45 9.59 -13.26 -1.50
N HIS A 46 8.92 -12.31 -0.85
CA HIS A 46 9.53 -11.34 0.04
C HIS A 46 8.64 -11.15 1.27
N GLU A 47 9.21 -11.25 2.45
CA GLU A 47 8.61 -10.73 3.69
C GLU A 47 8.81 -9.22 3.71
N ARG A 48 8.00 -8.52 2.90
CA ARG A 48 7.93 -7.06 2.94
C ARG A 48 6.47 -6.70 3.14
N ASP A 49 6.17 -6.22 4.32
CA ASP A 49 4.92 -5.52 4.59
C ASP A 49 5.12 -4.05 4.22
N PRO A 50 4.69 -3.59 3.04
CA PRO A 50 4.69 -2.15 2.76
C PRO A 50 3.81 -1.49 3.83
N ALA A 51 4.26 -0.38 4.40
CA ALA A 51 3.44 0.35 5.35
C ALA A 51 2.17 0.84 4.62
N VAL A 52 1.04 0.22 4.92
CA VAL A 52 -0.27 0.58 4.38
C VAL A 52 -0.89 1.61 5.30
N VAL A 53 -1.11 2.82 4.77
CA VAL A 53 -1.89 3.85 5.46
C VAL A 53 -3.34 3.74 5.01
N GLN A 54 -4.23 3.29 5.91
CA GLN A 54 -5.65 3.24 5.63
C GLN A 54 -6.26 4.64 5.71
N LEU A 55 -6.82 5.11 4.60
CA LEU A 55 -7.55 6.37 4.54
C LEU A 55 -9.01 6.14 4.93
N ALA A 56 -9.47 6.91 5.92
CA ALA A 56 -10.84 6.84 6.40
C ALA A 56 -11.76 7.65 5.47
N ILE A 57 -12.49 6.95 4.61
CA ILE A 57 -13.53 7.53 3.76
C ILE A 57 -14.88 7.05 4.30
N HIS A 58 -15.70 8.00 4.72
CA HIS A 58 -17.03 7.74 5.25
C HIS A 58 -18.07 8.39 4.35
N LEU A 59 -19.22 7.74 4.24
CA LEU A 59 -20.41 8.37 3.69
C LEU A 59 -20.93 9.43 4.67
N GLU A 60 -21.79 10.33 4.19
CA GLU A 60 -22.46 11.31 5.02
C GLU A 60 -23.18 10.62 6.20
N ASN A 61 -22.92 11.09 7.42
CA ASN A 61 -23.42 10.49 8.68
C ASN A 61 -23.01 9.01 8.93
N GLY A 62 -22.14 8.44 8.09
CA GLY A 62 -21.60 7.09 8.21
C GLY A 62 -20.28 7.00 8.97
N GLN A 63 -19.88 8.07 9.65
CA GLN A 63 -18.67 8.10 10.46
C GLN A 63 -18.90 7.34 11.77
N ARG A 64 -18.03 6.36 12.06
CA ARG A 64 -18.05 5.68 13.36
C ARG A 64 -17.44 6.58 14.42
N VAL A 65 -18.22 6.92 15.45
CA VAL A 65 -17.79 7.70 16.61
C VAL A 65 -18.03 6.89 17.87
N PHE A 66 -16.97 6.59 18.62
CA PHE A 66 -17.10 6.04 19.97
C PHE A 66 -17.49 7.17 20.92
N PHE A 67 -18.23 6.90 21.99
CA PHE A 67 -18.54 7.90 23.02
C PHE A 67 -18.81 7.22 24.36
N THR A 68 -18.69 7.99 25.44
CA THR A 68 -19.15 7.61 26.78
C THR A 68 -20.43 8.40 27.09
N ASN A 69 -21.21 7.99 28.10
CA ASN A 69 -22.45 8.68 28.47
C ASN A 69 -22.24 10.19 28.71
N GLU A 70 -21.12 10.55 29.29
CA GLU A 70 -20.73 11.94 29.59
C GLU A 70 -20.33 12.73 28.33
N THR A 71 -19.75 12.06 27.32
CA THR A 71 -19.19 12.71 26.12
C THR A 71 -20.09 12.61 24.90
N ALA A 72 -21.25 11.96 25.02
CA ALA A 72 -22.18 11.72 23.91
C ALA A 72 -22.70 13.03 23.30
N ILE A 73 -23.14 13.96 24.16
CA ILE A 73 -23.70 15.25 23.76
C ILE A 73 -22.63 16.10 23.06
N ASP A 74 -21.45 16.21 23.67
CA ASP A 74 -20.35 17.00 23.11
C ASP A 74 -19.88 16.45 21.75
N ARG A 75 -19.82 15.13 21.58
CA ARG A 75 -19.43 14.51 20.31
C ARG A 75 -20.51 14.61 19.22
N ALA A 76 -21.78 14.72 19.61
CA ALA A 76 -22.86 14.97 18.67
C ALA A 76 -22.83 16.41 18.14
N ILE A 77 -22.48 17.38 19.00
CA ILE A 77 -22.35 18.79 18.62
C ILE A 77 -21.04 19.02 17.83
N ASN A 78 -19.94 18.45 18.33
CA ASN A 78 -18.61 18.61 17.75
C ASN A 78 -18.03 17.24 17.36
N PRO A 79 -18.34 16.75 16.15
CA PRO A 79 -17.83 15.46 15.70
C PRO A 79 -16.30 15.48 15.62
N PRO A 80 -15.63 14.37 15.99
CA PRO A 80 -14.19 14.31 15.94
C PRO A 80 -13.69 14.42 14.50
N LYS A 81 -12.65 15.24 14.29
CA LYS A 81 -12.01 15.40 12.98
C LYS A 81 -11.55 14.06 12.42
N THR A 82 -11.99 13.75 11.20
CA THR A 82 -11.46 12.63 10.41
C THR A 82 -10.23 13.08 9.63
N THR A 83 -9.46 12.12 9.13
CA THR A 83 -8.32 12.39 8.24
C THR A 83 -8.75 13.10 6.95
N LEU A 84 -9.97 12.85 6.46
CA LEU A 84 -10.55 13.50 5.28
C LEU A 84 -10.98 14.94 5.60
N THR A 85 -11.70 15.17 6.70
CA THR A 85 -12.09 16.53 7.11
C THR A 85 -10.85 17.40 7.35
N ALA A 86 -9.82 16.85 7.98
CA ALA A 86 -8.54 17.53 8.18
C ALA A 86 -7.79 17.81 6.88
N PHE A 87 -8.02 17.01 5.82
CA PHE A 87 -7.46 17.30 4.49
C PHE A 87 -8.12 18.53 3.85
N PHE A 88 -9.43 18.70 3.99
CA PHE A 88 -10.09 19.92 3.53
C PHE A 88 -9.61 21.17 4.30
N GLU A 89 -9.41 21.04 5.61
CA GLU A 89 -8.80 22.10 6.41
C GLU A 89 -7.39 22.44 5.93
N LEU A 90 -6.59 21.45 5.55
CA LEU A 90 -5.26 21.63 4.97
C LEU A 90 -5.32 22.40 3.64
N CYS A 91 -6.23 22.02 2.75
CA CYS A 91 -6.42 22.69 1.45
C CYS A 91 -6.89 24.15 1.59
N ASN A 92 -7.61 24.47 2.67
CA ASN A 92 -8.12 25.81 2.94
C ASN A 92 -7.07 26.75 3.58
N ARG A 93 -5.87 26.26 3.89
CA ARG A 93 -4.79 27.11 4.40
C ARG A 93 -4.23 28.02 3.30
N ALA A 94 -3.87 29.23 3.70
CA ALA A 94 -3.26 30.24 2.84
C ALA A 94 -1.72 30.12 2.75
N ASP A 95 -1.14 29.12 3.41
CA ASP A 95 0.30 28.83 3.39
C ASP A 95 0.71 28.05 2.12
N ASP A 96 2.02 27.99 1.88
CA ASP A 96 2.59 27.21 0.77
C ASP A 96 2.22 25.72 0.84
N PHE A 97 2.04 25.20 2.07
CA PHE A 97 1.61 23.83 2.30
C PHE A 97 0.17 23.58 1.85
N GLY A 98 -0.75 24.51 2.12
CA GLY A 98 -2.11 24.47 1.61
C GLY A 98 -2.16 24.59 0.08
N ALA A 99 -1.32 25.45 -0.50
CA ALA A 99 -1.16 25.54 -1.95
C ALA A 99 -0.70 24.21 -2.56
N PHE A 100 0.29 23.57 -1.96
CA PHE A 100 0.75 22.24 -2.40
C PHE A 100 -0.32 21.16 -2.19
N ALA A 101 -1.03 21.16 -1.07
CA ALA A 101 -2.07 20.17 -0.78
C ALA A 101 -3.23 20.21 -1.79
N ARG A 102 -3.58 21.40 -2.32
CA ARG A 102 -4.59 21.54 -3.38
C ARG A 102 -4.19 20.90 -4.71
N THR A 103 -2.89 20.64 -4.92
CA THR A 103 -2.39 19.94 -6.12
C THR A 103 -2.48 18.41 -6.01
N LEU A 104 -2.74 17.90 -4.80
CA LEU A 104 -2.74 16.46 -4.50
C LEU A 104 -4.15 15.88 -4.42
N LEU A 105 -4.28 14.64 -4.87
CA LEU A 105 -5.46 13.82 -4.52
C LEU A 105 -5.36 13.39 -3.06
N TYR A 106 -6.50 13.18 -2.40
CA TYR A 106 -6.54 12.71 -1.01
C TYR A 106 -5.74 11.41 -0.80
N SER A 107 -5.75 10.51 -1.80
CA SER A 107 -4.95 9.28 -1.81
C SER A 107 -3.44 9.49 -1.80
N GLN A 108 -2.97 10.64 -2.29
CA GLN A 108 -1.55 10.99 -2.40
C GLN A 108 -1.05 11.75 -1.16
N VAL A 109 -1.96 12.28 -0.33
CA VAL A 109 -1.60 13.07 0.86
C VAL A 109 -0.68 12.31 1.82
N PRO A 110 -0.92 11.03 2.17
CA PRO A 110 -0.05 10.30 3.09
C PRO A 110 1.39 10.11 2.60
N ARG A 111 1.66 10.35 1.31
CA ARG A 111 3.01 10.28 0.74
C ARG A 111 3.85 11.50 1.08
N TYR A 112 3.21 12.64 1.30
CA TYR A 112 3.87 13.93 1.51
C TYR A 112 3.60 14.53 2.89
N PHE A 113 2.53 14.08 3.55
CA PHE A 113 2.11 14.56 4.86
C PHE A 113 1.95 13.38 5.82
N THR A 114 2.35 13.59 7.07
CA THR A 114 2.18 12.64 8.16
C THR A 114 1.00 13.07 9.03
N TRP A 115 0.25 12.08 9.51
CA TRP A 115 -0.84 12.28 10.45
C TRP A 115 -0.32 12.38 11.89
N THR A 116 -0.59 13.51 12.56
CA THR A 116 -0.11 13.76 13.93
C THR A 116 -1.19 13.41 14.97
N GLN A 117 -0.77 13.15 16.22
CA GLN A 117 -1.68 12.90 17.36
C GLN A 117 -2.69 14.04 17.59
N THR A 118 -2.34 15.27 17.19
CA THR A 118 -3.20 16.46 17.21
C THR A 118 -4.31 16.44 16.16
N LYS A 119 -4.46 15.35 15.40
CA LYS A 119 -5.42 15.19 14.30
C LYS A 119 -5.25 16.24 13.20
N THR A 120 -4.00 16.51 12.86
CA THR A 120 -3.63 17.46 11.80
C THR A 120 -2.61 16.84 10.86
N TRP A 121 -2.69 17.23 9.58
CA TRP A 121 -1.68 16.91 8.58
C TRP A 121 -0.49 17.85 8.73
N MET A 122 0.71 17.27 8.85
CA MET A 122 1.98 17.98 8.89
C MET A 122 2.88 17.50 7.76
N PRO A 123 3.72 18.36 7.16
CA PRO A 123 4.63 17.96 6.09
C PRO A 123 5.58 16.87 6.59
N ALA A 124 5.66 15.78 5.83
CA ALA A 124 6.54 14.66 6.17
C ALA A 124 8.00 15.06 5.95
N SER A 125 8.89 14.61 6.85
CA SER A 125 10.33 14.74 6.62
C SER A 125 10.75 13.81 5.47
N LYS A 126 11.76 14.23 4.69
CA LYS A 126 12.21 13.56 3.44
C LYS A 126 12.52 12.06 3.58
N ALA A 127 12.71 11.55 4.79
CA ALA A 127 13.02 10.13 5.05
C ALA A 127 11.85 9.16 4.80
N HIS A 128 10.58 9.62 4.79
CA HIS A 128 9.39 8.75 4.74
C HIS A 128 8.76 8.58 3.34
N GLN A 129 9.32 9.19 2.28
CA GLN A 129 8.69 9.30 0.96
C GLN A 129 8.64 8.01 0.12
N LEU A 130 9.13 6.88 0.64
CA LEU A 130 9.32 5.63 -0.09
C LEU A 130 8.24 4.55 0.18
N LEU A 131 7.14 4.89 0.82
CA LEU A 131 6.08 3.92 1.12
C LEU A 131 5.03 3.92 0.01
N HIS A 132 4.87 2.77 -0.65
CA HIS A 132 3.83 2.52 -1.64
C HIS A 132 2.47 2.44 -0.92
N VAL A 133 1.63 3.47 -1.07
CA VAL A 133 0.29 3.52 -0.44
C VAL A 133 -0.68 2.70 -1.29
N SER A 134 -1.00 1.48 -0.84
CA SER A 134 -2.10 0.70 -1.42
C SER A 134 -3.41 1.14 -0.76
N ILE A 135 -4.32 1.72 -1.54
CA ILE A 135 -5.60 2.22 -1.07
C ILE A 135 -6.59 1.05 -1.09
N TYR A 136 -6.88 0.46 0.06
CA TYR A 136 -8.00 -0.47 0.16
C TYR A 136 -9.28 0.32 0.42
N LEU A 137 -10.14 0.41 -0.61
CA LEU A 137 -11.52 0.85 -0.44
C LEU A 137 -12.20 -0.15 0.51
N ASN A 138 -12.70 0.33 1.65
CA ASN A 138 -13.47 -0.50 2.56
C ASN A 138 -14.85 -0.75 1.95
N GLN A 139 -14.96 -1.77 1.10
CA GLN A 139 -16.23 -2.37 0.71
C GLN A 139 -16.43 -3.67 1.50
N THR A 140 -17.10 -3.52 2.65
CA THR A 140 -18.01 -4.51 3.29
C THR A 140 -17.41 -5.85 3.77
N PRO A 141 -18.11 -6.61 4.67
CA PRO A 141 -17.51 -7.54 5.63
C PRO A 141 -17.20 -8.94 5.07
N TRP A 142 -16.57 -9.00 3.91
CA TRP A 142 -16.18 -10.28 3.26
C TRP A 142 -14.82 -10.82 3.71
N GLY A 143 -14.14 -10.14 4.63
CA GLY A 143 -12.79 -10.51 5.11
C GLY A 143 -12.70 -11.88 5.78
N ASP A 144 -13.80 -12.36 6.36
CA ASP A 144 -13.82 -13.63 7.11
C ASP A 144 -13.79 -14.88 6.18
N TYR A 145 -14.16 -14.72 4.90
CA TYR A 145 -14.16 -15.83 3.94
C TYR A 145 -12.75 -16.29 3.59
N LEU A 146 -11.78 -15.38 3.45
CA LEU A 146 -10.42 -15.73 3.07
C LEU A 146 -9.65 -16.42 4.20
N GLN A 147 -9.95 -16.08 5.46
CA GLN A 147 -9.33 -16.74 6.61
C GLN A 147 -9.80 -18.21 6.72
N SER A 148 -11.10 -18.47 6.52
CA SER A 148 -11.66 -19.83 6.54
C SER A 148 -11.07 -20.75 5.45
N ILE A 149 -10.71 -20.20 4.29
CA ILE A 149 -10.10 -20.95 3.17
C ILE A 149 -8.64 -21.28 3.46
N GLN A 150 -7.92 -20.42 4.17
CA GLN A 150 -6.54 -20.69 4.60
C GLN A 150 -6.49 -21.73 5.73
N ASP A 151 -7.43 -21.65 6.67
CA ASP A 151 -7.52 -22.57 7.81
C ASP A 151 -7.97 -23.99 7.39
N THR A 152 -8.82 -24.10 6.36
CA THR A 152 -9.17 -25.42 5.79
C THR A 152 -8.02 -26.04 5.00
N ARG A 153 -7.15 -25.24 4.37
CA ARG A 153 -5.96 -25.75 3.67
C ARG A 153 -4.87 -26.22 4.64
N SER A 154 -4.69 -25.55 5.77
CA SER A 154 -3.71 -25.99 6.79
C SER A 154 -4.14 -27.30 7.45
N ALA A 155 -5.44 -27.50 7.70
CA ALA A 155 -5.98 -28.73 8.27
C ALA A 155 -5.92 -29.95 7.31
N LEU A 156 -6.06 -29.74 6.00
CA LEU A 156 -5.92 -30.81 5.00
C LEU A 156 -4.44 -31.19 4.76
N SER A 157 -3.52 -30.25 4.92
CA SER A 157 -2.07 -30.49 4.79
C SER A 157 -1.51 -31.35 5.93
N SER A 158 -2.03 -31.20 7.16
CA SER A 158 -1.59 -32.00 8.32
C SER A 158 -2.13 -33.43 8.36
N THR A 159 -3.08 -33.79 7.50
CA THR A 159 -3.70 -35.12 7.47
C THR A 159 -3.03 -36.07 6.45
N VAL A 160 -2.22 -35.56 5.53
CA VAL A 160 -1.54 -36.36 4.48
C VAL A 160 -0.11 -36.77 4.88
N VAL A 161 0.36 -36.34 6.05
CA VAL A 161 1.64 -36.78 6.65
C VAL A 161 1.35 -37.54 7.93
N GLY A 162 0.87 -38.78 7.78
CA GLY A 162 0.62 -39.74 8.86
C GLY A 162 0.63 -41.16 8.31
#